data_AF-A0A534BTG8-F1
#
_entry.id   AF-A0A534BTG8-F1
#
_cell.length_a   1.000
_cell.length_b   1.000
_cell.length_c   1.000
_cell.angle_alpha   90.00
_cell.angle_beta   90.00
_cell.angle_gamma   90.00
#
_symmetry.space_group_name_H-M   'P 1'
#
loop_
_entity.id
_entity.type
_entity.pdbx_description
1 polymer ?
#
loop_
_entity_poly.entity_id
_entity_poly.type
_entity_poly.pdbx_seq_one_letter_code
_entity_poly.pdbx_strand_id
1 'polypeptide(L)'
;MPAVRIKDQWREQRLFDQRSLVCAAIMGLGVLGLIVRLFVLQVARHEYYSDLSQGNRVRNEPIPAARGLILDRNGEVIAGNQPAYQLEMVP
;
A
#
# COMPACT_ATOMS: atom_id res chain seq x y z
N MET A 1 64.14 20.94 -18.16
CA MET A 1 63.50 19.90 -19.00
C MET A 1 62.32 19.36 -18.20
N PRO A 2 61.06 19.47 -18.67
CA PRO A 2 59.94 18.91 -17.91
C PRO A 2 60.01 17.38 -17.99
N ALA A 3 59.88 16.71 -16.84
CA ALA A 3 59.88 15.25 -16.78
C ALA A 3 58.67 14.71 -17.57
N VAL A 4 58.95 13.83 -18.54
CA VAL A 4 57.90 13.12 -19.29
C VAL A 4 57.16 12.22 -18.30
N ARG A 5 55.95 12.60 -17.93
CA ARG A 5 55.06 11.82 -17.07
C ARG A 5 54.48 10.66 -17.90
N ILE A 6 55.15 9.51 -17.86
CA ILE A 6 54.62 8.29 -18.49
C ILE A 6 53.35 7.88 -17.74
N LYS A 7 52.23 7.82 -18.46
CA LYS A 7 50.91 7.51 -17.92
C LYS A 7 50.72 5.98 -17.87
N ASP A 8 50.70 5.42 -16.67
CA ASP A 8 50.50 3.97 -16.44
C ASP A 8 49.02 3.58 -16.53
N GLN A 9 48.51 3.40 -17.75
CA GLN A 9 47.10 3.07 -18.01
C GLN A 9 46.63 1.80 -17.30
N TRP A 10 47.49 0.77 -17.20
CA TRP A 10 47.17 -0.51 -16.54
C TRP A 10 46.89 -0.37 -15.04
N ARG A 11 47.59 0.53 -14.35
CA ARG A 11 47.39 0.78 -12.91
C ARG A 11 46.12 1.59 -12.66
N GLU A 12 45.88 2.61 -13.49
CA GLU A 12 44.65 3.41 -13.44
C GLU A 12 43.41 2.54 -13.67
N GLN A 13 43.49 1.59 -14.62
CA GLN A 13 42.41 0.67 -14.95
C GLN A 13 42.13 -0.32 -13.82
N ARG A 14 43.16 -0.91 -13.20
CA ARG A 14 43.01 -1.80 -12.04
C ARG A 14 42.33 -1.10 -10.85
N LEU A 15 42.72 0.15 -10.58
CA LEU A 15 42.12 0.96 -9.52
C LEU A 15 40.65 1.31 -9.84
N PHE A 16 40.35 1.59 -11.10
CA PHE A 16 38.99 1.85 -11.56
C PHE A 16 38.11 0.60 -11.43
N ASP A 17 38.58 -0.56 -11.87
CA ASP A 17 37.85 -1.84 -11.80
C ASP A 17 37.59 -2.28 -10.36
N GLN A 18 38.56 -2.10 -9.45
CA GLN A 18 38.36 -2.39 -8.03
C GLN A 18 37.28 -1.49 -7.42
N ARG A 19 37.28 -0.19 -7.74
CA ARG A 19 36.27 0.75 -7.25
C ARG A 19 34.89 0.44 -7.80
N SER A 20 34.80 0.12 -9.10
CA SER A 20 33.53 -0.24 -9.73
C SER A 20 32.96 -1.54 -9.15
N LEU A 21 33.81 -2.54 -8.88
CA LEU A 21 33.41 -3.78 -8.21
C LEU A 21 32.88 -3.52 -6.79
N VAL A 22 33.57 -2.67 -6.01
CA VAL A 22 33.12 -2.31 -4.65
C VAL A 22 31.76 -1.59 -4.70
N CYS A 23 31.59 -0.63 -5.61
CA CYS A 23 30.31 0.06 -5.80
C CYS A 23 29.19 -0.92 -6.21
N ALA A 24 29.48 -1.85 -7.11
CA ALA A 24 28.53 -2.88 -7.53
C ALA A 24 28.15 -3.81 -6.38
N ALA A 25 29.11 -4.21 -5.54
CA ALA A 25 28.86 -5.04 -4.36
C ALA A 25 27.97 -4.31 -3.34
N ILE A 26 28.23 -3.02 -3.08
CA ILE A 26 27.41 -2.19 -2.18
C ILE A 26 25.98 -2.08 -2.71
N MET A 27 25.81 -1.78 -4.00
CA MET A 27 24.49 -1.75 -4.63
C MET A 27 23.79 -3.10 -4.56
N GLY A 28 24.52 -4.19 -4.84
CA GLY A 28 23.99 -5.55 -4.77
C GLY A 28 23.50 -5.91 -3.37
N LEU A 29 24.26 -5.55 -2.32
CA LEU A 29 23.83 -5.71 -0.93
C LEU A 29 22.57 -4.90 -0.61
N GLY A 30 22.48 -3.66 -1.11
CA GLY A 30 21.29 -2.83 -0.95
C GLY A 30 20.06 -3.47 -1.59
N VAL A 31 20.18 -3.95 -2.83
CA VAL A 31 19.11 -4.66 -3.54
C VAL A 31 18.71 -5.93 -2.80
N LEU A 32 19.67 -6.70 -2.32
CA LEU A 32 19.40 -7.93 -1.57
C LEU A 32 18.64 -7.62 -0.27
N GLY A 33 19.00 -6.53 0.43
CA GLY A 33 18.24 -6.04 1.58
C GLY A 33 16.79 -5.68 1.24
N LEU A 34 16.54 -5.06 0.09
CA LEU A 34 15.19 -4.76 -0.38
C LEU A 34 14.39 -6.03 -0.71
N ILE A 35 15.03 -7.04 -1.32
CA ILE A 35 14.39 -8.34 -1.59
C ILE A 35 13.98 -9.02 -0.28
N VAL A 36 14.87 -9.03 0.72
CA VAL A 36 14.55 -9.57 2.05
C VAL A 36 13.38 -8.82 2.67
N ARG A 37 13.38 -7.48 2.61
CA ARG A 37 12.27 -6.67 3.13
C ARG A 37 10.95 -6.97 2.42
N LEU A 38 10.98 -7.12 1.10
CA LEU A 38 9.82 -7.50 0.30
C LEU A 38 9.28 -8.87 0.75
N PHE A 39 10.16 -9.86 0.90
CA PHE A 39 9.78 -11.19 1.36
C PHE A 39 9.12 -11.17 2.74
N VAL A 40 9.65 -10.38 3.68
CA VAL A 40 9.04 -10.22 5.02
C VAL A 40 7.63 -9.64 4.92
N LEU A 41 7.43 -8.61 4.09
CA LEU A 41 6.11 -7.99 3.96
C LEU A 41 5.11 -8.92 3.25
N GLN A 42 5.56 -9.59 2.19
CA GLN A 42 4.69 -10.35 1.29
C GLN A 42 4.42 -11.77 1.77
N VAL A 43 5.36 -12.41 2.48
CA VAL A 43 5.25 -13.82 2.92
C VAL A 43 5.05 -13.87 4.43
N ALA A 44 6.00 -13.35 5.21
CA ALA A 44 5.94 -13.48 6.67
C ALA A 44 4.79 -12.66 7.30
N ARG A 45 4.39 -11.54 6.68
CA ARG A 45 3.28 -10.69 7.13
C ARG A 45 2.09 -10.67 6.16
N HIS A 46 2.01 -11.65 5.27
CA HIS A 46 0.95 -11.73 4.26
C HIS A 46 -0.44 -11.62 4.87
N GLU A 47 -0.75 -12.52 5.81
CA GLU A 47 -2.07 -12.65 6.42
C GLU A 47 -2.47 -11.35 7.12
N TYR A 48 -1.58 -10.79 7.94
CA TYR A 48 -1.81 -9.53 8.65
C TYR A 48 -2.20 -8.38 7.71
N TYR A 49 -1.48 -8.19 6.60
CA TYR A 49 -1.77 -7.11 5.65
C TYR A 49 -2.96 -7.43 4.73
N SER A 50 -3.24 -8.71 4.48
CA SER A 50 -4.44 -9.16 3.76
C SER A 50 -5.70 -8.82 4.56
N ASP A 51 -5.73 -9.14 5.85
CA ASP A 51 -6.88 -8.90 6.72
C ASP A 51 -7.17 -7.40 6.89
N LEU A 52 -6.13 -6.57 7.07
CA LEU A 52 -6.25 -5.12 7.08
C LEU A 52 -6.83 -4.57 5.76
N SER A 53 -6.44 -5.14 4.62
CA SER A 53 -6.99 -4.76 3.33
C SER A 53 -8.45 -5.16 3.18
N GLN A 54 -8.84 -6.34 3.67
CA GLN A 54 -10.23 -6.80 3.67
C GLN A 54 -11.13 -5.93 4.55
N GLY A 55 -10.65 -5.54 5.74
CA GLY A 55 -11.37 -4.62 6.63
C GLY A 55 -11.62 -3.24 5.99
N ASN A 56 -10.73 -2.78 5.12
CA ASN A 56 -10.93 -1.56 4.34
C ASN A 56 -11.84 -1.75 3.12
N ARG A 57 -12.04 -3.00 2.64
CA ARG A 57 -12.82 -3.32 1.43
C ARG A 57 -14.28 -3.65 1.73
N VAL A 58 -14.56 -4.27 2.87
CA VAL A 58 -15.90 -4.76 3.23
C VAL A 58 -16.41 -3.97 4.42
N ARG A 59 -17.15 -2.89 4.14
CA ARG A 59 -17.94 -2.21 5.17
C ARG A 59 -19.33 -2.85 5.20
N ASN A 60 -19.60 -3.65 6.21
CA ASN A 60 -20.93 -4.20 6.44
C ASN A 60 -21.85 -3.07 6.92
N GLU A 61 -22.55 -2.43 5.99
CA GLU A 61 -23.66 -1.53 6.35
C GLU A 61 -24.94 -2.34 6.49
N PRO A 62 -25.50 -2.46 7.70
CA PRO A 62 -26.77 -3.14 7.86
C PRO A 62 -27.87 -2.34 7.15
N ILE A 63 -28.61 -3.00 6.26
CA ILE A 63 -29.82 -2.40 5.67
C ILE A 63 -30.92 -2.52 6.72
N PRO A 64 -31.44 -1.41 7.26
CA PRO A 64 -32.52 -1.47 8.23
C PRO A 64 -33.76 -2.06 7.56
N ALA A 65 -34.43 -2.99 8.24
CA ALA A 65 -35.71 -3.51 7.77
C ALA A 65 -36.76 -2.40 7.80
N ALA A 66 -37.54 -2.27 6.72
CA ALA A 66 -38.67 -1.35 6.69
C ALA A 66 -39.71 -1.79 7.73
N ARG A 67 -40.30 -0.82 8.44
CA ARG A 67 -41.38 -1.09 9.39
C ARG A 67 -42.62 -1.52 8.61
N GLY A 68 -43.32 -2.55 9.09
CA GLY A 68 -44.59 -2.99 8.50
C GLY A 68 -45.66 -1.89 8.54
N LEU A 69 -46.59 -1.95 7.58
CA LEU A 69 -47.75 -1.06 7.54
C LEU A 69 -48.72 -1.42 8.66
N ILE A 70 -49.23 -0.41 9.35
CA ILE A 70 -50.34 -0.56 10.30
C ILE A 70 -51.63 -0.19 9.58
N LEU A 71 -52.58 -1.13 9.52
CA LEU A 71 -53.84 -1.00 8.79
C LEU A 71 -55.01 -0.92 9.77
N ASP A 72 -56.06 -0.17 9.42
CA ASP A 72 -57.37 -0.28 10.05
C ASP A 72 -58.09 -1.56 9.58
N ARG A 73 -59.19 -1.92 10.25
CA ARG A 73 -60.09 -3.04 9.89
C ARG A 73 -60.63 -2.98 8.45
N ASN A 74 -60.64 -1.79 7.86
CA ASN A 74 -61.10 -1.53 6.49
C ASN A 74 -59.96 -1.58 5.45
N GLY A 75 -58.71 -1.85 5.87
CA GLY A 75 -57.55 -1.88 4.99
C GLY A 75 -56.88 -0.52 4.75
N GLU A 76 -57.32 0.54 5.43
CA GLU A 76 -56.73 1.88 5.36
C GLU A 76 -55.40 1.93 6.13
N VAL A 77 -54.35 2.54 5.56
CA VAL A 77 -53.04 2.67 6.23
C VAL A 77 -53.07 3.78 7.28
N ILE A 78 -52.91 3.42 8.55
CA ILE A 78 -52.84 4.36 9.69
C ILE A 78 -51.39 4.79 9.95
N ALA A 79 -50.41 3.90 9.73
CA ALA A 79 -49.00 4.24 9.87
C ALA A 79 -48.14 3.45 8.87
N GLY A 80 -47.20 4.15 8.23
CA GLY A 80 -46.23 3.58 7.31
C GLY A 80 -44.91 4.33 7.35
N ASN A 81 -43.90 3.82 6.64
CA ASN A 81 -42.62 4.49 6.49
C ASN A 81 -42.74 5.61 5.43
N GLN A 82 -42.39 6.84 5.82
CA GLN A 82 -42.19 7.96 4.89
C GLN A 82 -40.73 8.42 4.98
N PRO A 83 -40.07 8.74 3.84
CA PRO A 83 -38.71 9.25 3.86
C PRO A 83 -38.64 10.62 4.55
N ALA A 84 -37.70 10.77 5.49
CA ALA A 84 -37.40 12.04 6.14
C ALA A 84 -36.08 12.60 5.59
N TYR A 85 -36.05 13.90 5.27
CA TYR A 85 -34.86 14.58 4.76
C TYR A 85 -34.30 15.52 5.83
N GLN A 86 -32.99 15.41 6.12
CA GLN A 86 -32.27 16.28 7.04
C GLN A 86 -31.10 16.93 6.28
N LEU A 87 -30.90 18.24 6.49
CA LEU A 87 -29.80 19.00 5.90
C LEU A 87 -28.72 19.22 6.97
N GLU A 88 -27.48 18.83 6.69
CA GLU A 88 -26.33 19.05 7.57
C GLU A 88 -25.26 19.89 6.88
N MET A 89 -24.67 20.85 7.60
CA MET A 89 -23.46 21.58 7.17
C MET A 89 -22.29 21.16 8.06
N VAL A 90 -21.19 20.73 7.44
CA VAL A 90 -19.92 20.48 8.11
C VAL A 90 -19.00 21.67 7.82
N PRO A 91 -18.40 22.31 8.85
CA PRO A 91 -17.57 23.51 8.71
C PRO A 91 -16.23 23.26 8.00
#